data_AF-A0ABD7SQX7-F1
#
_entry.id   AF-A0ABD7SQX7-F1
#
_cell.length_a   1.000
_cell.length_b   1.000
_cell.length_c   1.000
_cell.angle_alpha   90.00
_cell.angle_beta   90.00
_cell.angle_gamma   90.00
#
_symmetry.space_group_name_H-M   'P 1'
#
loop_
_entity.id
_entity.type
_entity.pdbx_description
1 polymer ?
#
loop_
_entity_poly.entity_id
_entity_poly.type
_entity_poly.pdbx_seq_one_letter_code
_entity_poly.pdbx_strand_id
1 'polypeptide(L)'
;MGNTSRTIHLASKTVGLFRVMSMAKENNPFKGINWSYSANAMADEYQLIMEENKPSLDDNHWRALHWLYDLYKPTTDAAKEADSLPERLLQAYHNDFHVSAALGSEEQALSFISEIRQWSRTKRLAAIYQAKANWASAPPVRKLGSSPFNKAD
;
A
#
# COMPACT_ATOMS: atom_id res chain seq x y z
N MET A 1 -0.90 18.77 -20.08
CA MET A 1 0.05 17.66 -19.85
C MET A 1 1.37 18.27 -19.39
N GLY A 2 1.84 18.04 -18.16
CA GLY A 2 3.13 18.63 -17.73
C GLY A 2 3.56 18.50 -16.26
N ASN A 3 2.67 18.22 -15.30
CA ASN A 3 3.04 18.30 -13.87
C ASN A 3 3.39 16.96 -13.21
N THR A 4 2.83 15.84 -13.65
CA THR A 4 3.06 14.52 -13.02
C THR A 4 4.50 14.02 -13.12
N SER A 5 5.23 14.42 -14.17
CA SER A 5 6.61 13.96 -14.38
C SER A 5 7.62 14.63 -13.43
N ARG A 6 7.35 15.87 -12.98
CA ARG A 6 8.23 16.61 -12.05
C ARG A 6 8.08 16.12 -10.61
N THR A 7 6.85 15.83 -10.17
CA THR A 7 6.57 15.42 -8.79
C THR A 7 7.12 14.02 -8.48
N ILE A 8 7.00 13.09 -9.43
CA ILE A 8 7.59 11.74 -9.31
C ILE A 8 9.12 11.82 -9.25
N HIS A 9 9.72 12.72 -10.03
CA HIS A 9 11.18 12.91 -10.04
C HIS A 9 11.71 13.48 -8.73
N LEU A 10 10.94 14.33 -8.04
CA LEU A 10 11.30 14.89 -6.74
C LEU A 10 11.26 13.81 -5.65
N ALA A 11 10.17 13.03 -5.57
CA ALA A 11 10.02 11.97 -4.58
C ALA A 11 11.11 10.88 -4.73
N SER A 12 11.43 10.47 -5.96
CA SER A 12 12.49 9.47 -6.20
C SER A 12 13.89 9.99 -5.86
N LYS A 13 14.20 11.27 -6.14
CA LYS A 13 15.48 11.86 -5.73
C LYS A 13 15.66 11.88 -4.22
N THR A 14 14.59 12.18 -3.49
CA THR A 14 14.67 12.32 -2.04
C THR A 14 14.73 10.97 -1.32
N VAL A 15 14.03 9.93 -1.80
CA VAL A 15 14.21 8.55 -1.30
C VAL A 15 15.65 8.06 -1.55
N GLY A 16 16.22 8.39 -2.71
CA GLY A 16 17.63 8.13 -3.00
C GLY A 16 18.57 8.83 -2.01
N LEU A 17 18.29 10.08 -1.67
CA LEU A 17 19.06 10.86 -0.69
C LEU A 17 19.01 10.23 0.71
N PHE A 18 17.81 9.86 1.20
CA PHE A 18 17.64 9.22 2.51
C PHE A 18 18.36 7.85 2.59
N ARG A 19 18.36 7.07 1.50
CA ARG A 19 19.06 5.80 1.43
C ARG A 19 20.58 5.98 1.52
N VAL A 20 21.15 6.91 0.77
CA VAL A 20 22.59 7.24 0.84
C VAL A 20 22.98 7.76 2.22
N MET A 21 22.13 8.59 2.83
CA MET A 21 22.36 9.16 4.17
C MET A 21 22.29 8.12 5.29
N SER A 22 21.44 7.10 5.18
CA SER A 22 21.36 5.99 6.16
C SER A 22 22.60 5.09 6.17
N MET A 23 23.42 5.12 5.11
CA MET A 23 24.61 4.29 4.95
C MET A 23 25.91 4.98 5.36
N ALA A 24 25.89 6.28 5.65
CA ALA A 24 27.09 7.04 6.03
C ALA A 24 27.39 6.90 7.54
N LYS A 25 28.19 5.89 7.91
CA LYS A 25 28.83 5.78 9.23
C LYS A 25 30.19 6.49 9.24
N GLU A 26 30.42 7.19 10.35
CA GLU A 26 31.69 7.71 10.92
C GLU A 26 32.26 9.08 10.52
N ASN A 27 31.81 9.76 9.47
CA ASN A 27 32.15 11.18 9.24
C ASN A 27 30.97 11.98 8.66
N ASN A 28 29.82 11.94 9.35
CA ASN A 28 28.58 12.48 8.83
C ASN A 28 28.52 14.02 8.99
N PRO A 29 28.59 14.82 7.89
CA PRO A 29 28.48 16.28 7.94
C PRO A 29 27.06 16.76 8.32
N PHE A 30 26.10 15.85 8.44
CA PHE A 30 24.70 16.14 8.78
C PHE A 30 24.38 15.92 10.28
N LYS A 31 25.39 15.71 11.12
CA LYS A 31 25.22 15.59 12.59
C LYS A 31 24.66 16.89 13.16
N GLY A 32 23.42 16.85 13.66
CA GLY A 32 22.72 18.01 14.25
C GLY A 32 21.61 18.63 13.38
N ILE A 33 21.39 18.14 12.16
CA ILE A 33 20.28 18.58 11.32
C ILE A 33 18.99 17.86 11.76
N ASN A 34 17.95 18.64 12.09
CA ASN A 34 16.63 18.12 12.42
C ASN A 34 15.83 17.84 11.12
N TRP A 35 15.94 16.62 10.62
CA TRP A 35 15.27 16.16 9.39
C TRP A 35 13.77 15.92 9.54
N SER A 36 13.23 15.98 10.76
CA SER A 36 11.82 15.70 11.06
C SER A 36 10.88 16.64 10.30
N TYR A 37 11.27 17.91 10.16
CA TYR A 37 10.46 18.89 9.44
C TYR A 37 10.35 18.55 7.94
N SER A 38 11.47 18.24 7.29
CA SER A 38 11.49 17.86 5.88
C SER A 38 10.76 16.53 5.64
N ALA A 39 10.90 15.57 6.56
CA ALA A 39 10.19 14.30 6.48
C ALA A 39 8.66 14.48 6.60
N ASN A 40 8.21 15.35 7.52
CA ASN A 40 6.79 15.65 7.69
C ASN A 40 6.22 16.36 6.46
N ALA A 41 6.90 17.40 5.95
CA ALA A 41 6.46 18.10 4.74
C ALA A 41 6.35 17.16 3.53
N MET A 42 7.28 16.21 3.40
CA MET A 42 7.19 15.19 2.36
C MET A 42 6.04 14.19 2.57
N ALA A 43 5.73 13.85 3.81
CA ALA A 43 4.59 13.00 4.12
C ALA A 43 3.27 13.70 3.74
N ASP A 44 3.15 15.00 4.01
CA ASP A 44 2.00 15.81 3.62
C ASP A 44 1.85 15.89 2.09
N GLU A 45 2.95 16.19 1.37
CA GLU A 45 2.95 16.19 -0.10
C GLU A 45 2.60 14.81 -0.68
N TYR A 46 3.14 13.75 -0.09
CA TYR A 46 2.86 12.39 -0.52
C TYR A 46 1.39 12.02 -0.29
N GLN A 47 0.83 12.36 0.86
CA GLN A 47 -0.59 12.13 1.17
C GLN A 47 -1.49 12.81 0.13
N LEU A 48 -1.23 14.09 -0.18
CA LEU A 48 -1.99 14.81 -1.21
C LEU A 48 -1.95 14.09 -2.57
N ILE A 49 -0.77 13.63 -3.01
CA ILE A 49 -0.63 12.90 -4.27
C ILE A 49 -1.42 11.58 -4.23
N MET A 50 -1.38 10.85 -3.10
CA MET A 50 -2.13 9.60 -2.97
C MET A 50 -3.64 9.85 -2.97
N GLU A 51 -4.12 10.91 -2.33
CA GLU A 51 -5.53 11.30 -2.31
C GLU A 51 -6.03 11.66 -3.73
N GLU A 52 -5.27 12.48 -4.48
CA GLU A 52 -5.61 12.87 -5.85
C GLU A 52 -5.63 11.69 -6.84
N ASN A 53 -4.86 10.64 -6.57
CA ASN A 53 -4.76 9.46 -7.44
C ASN A 53 -5.60 8.27 -6.94
N LYS A 54 -6.39 8.45 -5.87
CA LYS A 54 -7.18 7.37 -5.28
C LYS A 54 -8.20 6.83 -6.30
N PRO A 55 -8.22 5.52 -6.56
CA PRO A 55 -9.25 4.94 -7.42
C PRO A 55 -10.62 5.02 -6.75
N SER A 56 -11.67 5.25 -7.55
CA SER A 56 -13.05 5.08 -7.11
C SER A 56 -13.41 3.60 -7.22
N LEU A 57 -13.43 2.90 -6.08
CA LEU A 57 -13.77 1.49 -5.96
C LEU A 57 -14.95 1.33 -5.01
N ASP A 58 -15.72 0.26 -5.20
CA ASP A 58 -16.71 -0.17 -4.21
C ASP A 58 -16.03 -0.84 -2.98
N ASP A 59 -16.85 -1.10 -1.96
CA ASP A 59 -16.40 -1.67 -0.69
C ASP A 59 -15.81 -3.07 -0.84
N ASN A 60 -16.27 -3.86 -1.81
CA ASN A 60 -15.81 -5.23 -2.02
C ASN A 60 -14.42 -5.25 -2.65
N HIS A 61 -14.19 -4.40 -3.66
CA HIS A 61 -12.87 -4.18 -4.23
C HIS A 61 -11.88 -3.62 -3.22
N TRP A 62 -12.31 -2.68 -2.36
CA TRP A 62 -11.47 -2.21 -1.25
C TRP A 62 -11.15 -3.33 -0.26
N ARG A 63 -12.13 -4.14 0.14
CA ARG A 63 -11.91 -5.30 1.03
C ARG A 63 -10.90 -6.27 0.43
N ALA A 64 -11.02 -6.61 -0.85
CA ALA A 64 -10.07 -7.50 -1.51
C ALA A 64 -8.63 -6.96 -1.45
N LEU A 65 -8.44 -5.66 -1.68
CA LEU A 65 -7.14 -5.00 -1.56
C LEU A 65 -6.62 -4.96 -0.11
N HIS A 66 -7.50 -4.76 0.88
CA HIS A 66 -7.12 -4.83 2.29
C HIS A 66 -6.63 -6.23 2.66
N TRP A 67 -7.41 -7.27 2.35
CA TRP A 67 -7.04 -8.66 2.64
C TRP A 67 -5.73 -9.06 1.95
N LEU A 68 -5.52 -8.64 0.69
CA LEU A 68 -4.25 -8.85 -0.01
C LEU A 68 -3.06 -8.32 0.80
N TYR A 69 -3.18 -7.10 1.34
CA TYR A 69 -2.10 -6.43 2.06
C TYR A 69 -1.98 -6.80 3.55
N ASP A 70 -2.99 -7.45 4.12
CA ASP A 70 -2.89 -8.10 5.43
C ASP A 70 -2.10 -9.42 5.35
N LEU A 71 -2.21 -10.14 4.23
CA LEU A 71 -1.53 -11.43 4.01
C LEU A 71 -0.09 -11.28 3.52
N TYR A 72 0.29 -10.09 3.06
CA TYR A 72 1.50 -9.87 2.30
C TYR A 72 2.40 -8.79 2.91
N LYS A 73 3.71 -9.09 3.02
CA LYS A 73 4.71 -8.11 3.45
C LYS A 73 5.20 -7.30 2.24
N PRO A 74 4.87 -6.01 2.12
CA PRO A 74 5.24 -5.18 0.98
C PRO A 74 6.74 -5.05 0.77
N THR A 75 7.13 -4.96 -0.50
CA THR A 75 8.51 -4.67 -0.86
C THR A 75 8.86 -3.23 -0.48
N THR A 76 10.14 -2.95 -0.28
CA THR A 76 10.63 -1.58 -0.03
C THR A 76 10.73 -0.74 -1.30
N ASP A 77 10.57 -1.36 -2.48
CA ASP A 77 10.60 -0.68 -3.77
C ASP A 77 9.17 -0.39 -4.24
N ALA A 78 8.76 0.87 -4.10
CA ALA A 78 7.42 1.33 -4.46
C ALA A 78 7.07 1.07 -5.94
N ALA A 79 8.04 1.21 -6.86
CA ALA A 79 7.76 0.98 -8.28
C ALA A 79 7.48 -0.49 -8.56
N LYS A 80 8.32 -1.36 -8.01
CA LYS A 80 8.13 -2.82 -8.11
C LYS A 80 6.83 -3.26 -7.44
N GLU A 81 6.51 -2.70 -6.28
CA GLU A 81 5.29 -2.97 -5.55
C GLU A 81 4.04 -2.65 -6.39
N ALA A 82 3.99 -1.45 -6.96
CA ALA A 82 2.89 -0.99 -7.81
C ALA A 82 2.74 -1.80 -9.10
N ASP A 83 3.86 -2.19 -9.71
CA ASP A 83 3.85 -2.95 -10.95
C ASP A 83 3.37 -4.40 -10.72
N SER A 84 3.57 -4.95 -9.52
CA SER A 84 3.17 -6.31 -9.15
C SER A 84 1.74 -6.47 -8.63
N LEU A 85 1.03 -5.36 -8.40
CA LEU A 85 -0.32 -5.38 -7.81
C LEU A 85 -1.32 -6.29 -8.55
N PRO A 86 -1.44 -6.23 -9.90
CA PRO A 86 -2.41 -7.08 -10.61
C PRO A 86 -2.12 -8.58 -10.43
N GLU A 87 -0.86 -8.98 -10.58
CA GLU A 87 -0.44 -10.38 -10.46
C GLU A 87 -0.64 -10.90 -9.04
N ARG A 88 -0.39 -10.06 -8.04
CA ARG A 88 -0.61 -10.42 -6.63
C ARG A 88 -2.07 -10.56 -6.28
N LEU A 89 -2.93 -9.66 -6.78
CA LEU A 89 -4.36 -9.78 -6.57
C LEU A 89 -4.91 -11.05 -7.24
N LEU A 90 -4.45 -11.37 -8.45
CA LEU A 90 -4.79 -12.63 -9.13
C LEU A 90 -4.34 -13.86 -8.31
N GLN A 91 -3.10 -13.83 -7.82
CA GLN A 91 -2.60 -14.92 -6.99
C GLN A 91 -3.40 -15.06 -5.69
N ALA A 92 -3.75 -13.95 -5.04
CA ALA A 92 -4.54 -13.97 -3.82
C ALA A 92 -5.98 -14.45 -4.08
N TYR A 93 -6.59 -14.08 -5.21
CA TYR A 93 -7.90 -14.62 -5.62
C TYR A 93 -7.89 -16.16 -5.65
N HIS A 94 -6.83 -16.79 -6.16
CA HIS A 94 -6.76 -18.25 -6.22
C HIS A 94 -6.40 -18.94 -4.89
N ASN A 95 -5.72 -18.23 -3.98
CA ASN A 95 -5.13 -18.84 -2.78
C ASN A 95 -5.78 -18.40 -1.47
N ASP A 96 -6.60 -17.35 -1.48
CA ASP A 96 -7.24 -16.78 -0.30
C ASP A 96 -8.76 -16.70 -0.45
N PHE A 97 -9.46 -17.27 0.54
CA PHE A 97 -10.92 -17.31 0.56
C PHE A 97 -11.55 -15.92 0.74
N HIS A 98 -10.94 -15.03 1.53
CA HIS A 98 -11.50 -13.70 1.77
C HIS A 98 -11.36 -12.80 0.54
N VAL A 99 -10.24 -12.89 -0.17
CA VAL A 99 -10.04 -12.18 -1.44
C VAL A 99 -10.99 -12.70 -2.51
N SER A 100 -11.12 -14.03 -2.67
CA SER A 100 -12.08 -14.59 -3.64
C SER A 100 -13.53 -14.26 -3.31
N ALA A 101 -13.95 -14.40 -2.05
CA ALA A 101 -15.29 -14.03 -1.63
C ALA A 101 -15.60 -12.53 -1.83
N ALA A 102 -14.61 -11.66 -1.69
CA ALA A 102 -14.77 -10.23 -1.93
C ALA A 102 -14.86 -9.89 -3.42
N LEU A 103 -14.06 -10.53 -4.27
CA LEU A 103 -14.05 -10.26 -5.72
C LEU A 103 -15.20 -10.92 -6.48
N GLY A 104 -15.82 -11.96 -5.91
CA GLY A 104 -16.98 -12.62 -6.49
C GLY A 104 -16.60 -13.67 -7.52
N SER A 105 -17.28 -13.67 -8.67
CA SER A 105 -17.04 -14.66 -9.73
C SER A 105 -15.69 -14.45 -10.40
N GLU A 106 -15.20 -15.48 -11.11
CA GLU A 106 -13.93 -15.38 -11.84
C GLU A 106 -13.98 -14.29 -12.91
N GLU A 107 -15.11 -14.11 -13.60
CA GLU A 107 -15.30 -13.06 -14.58
C GLU A 107 -15.21 -11.66 -13.94
N GLN A 108 -15.80 -11.48 -12.75
CA GLN A 108 -15.75 -10.23 -12.00
C GLN A 108 -14.31 -9.93 -11.56
N ALA A 109 -13.63 -10.92 -10.99
CA ALA A 109 -12.24 -10.80 -10.56
C ALA A 109 -11.30 -10.46 -11.73
N LEU A 110 -11.41 -11.17 -12.86
CA LEU A 110 -10.59 -10.92 -14.05
C LEU A 110 -10.88 -9.56 -14.68
N SER A 111 -12.15 -9.11 -14.69
CA SER A 111 -12.53 -7.77 -15.15
C SER A 111 -11.85 -6.70 -14.31
N PHE A 112 -11.92 -6.82 -12.98
CA PHE A 112 -11.28 -5.88 -12.07
C PHE A 112 -9.76 -5.89 -12.18
N ILE A 113 -9.12 -7.06 -12.26
CA ILE A 113 -7.67 -7.17 -12.45
C ILE A 113 -7.23 -6.54 -13.78
N SER A 114 -8.02 -6.71 -14.85
CA SER A 114 -7.79 -6.05 -16.13
C SER A 114 -7.87 -4.52 -16.00
N GLU A 115 -8.82 -4.00 -15.21
CA GLU A 115 -8.91 -2.58 -14.90
C GLU A 115 -7.64 -2.08 -14.19
N ILE A 116 -7.18 -2.79 -13.16
CA ILE A 116 -5.95 -2.43 -12.40
C ILE A 116 -4.73 -2.39 -13.34
N ARG A 117 -4.64 -3.32 -14.30
CA ARG A 117 -3.57 -3.33 -15.31
C ARG A 117 -3.56 -2.07 -16.18
N GLN A 118 -4.70 -1.40 -16.34
CA GLN A 118 -4.78 -0.14 -17.10
C GLN A 118 -4.50 1.09 -16.22
N TRP A 119 -4.51 0.95 -14.90
CA TRP A 119 -4.18 2.06 -14.01
C TRP A 119 -2.74 2.52 -14.19
N SER A 120 -2.54 3.84 -14.03
CA SER A 120 -1.20 4.40 -13.90
C SER A 120 -0.50 3.85 -12.65
N ARG A 121 0.83 3.85 -12.67
CA ARG A 121 1.62 3.43 -11.50
C ARG A 121 1.27 4.23 -10.25
N THR A 122 1.03 5.53 -10.35
CA THR A 122 0.61 6.38 -9.22
C THR A 122 -0.77 6.01 -8.69
N LYS A 123 -1.72 5.64 -9.55
CA LYS A 123 -3.05 5.17 -9.13
C LYS A 123 -2.98 3.82 -8.42
N ARG A 124 -2.12 2.90 -8.88
CA ARG A 124 -1.83 1.64 -8.15
C ARG A 124 -1.18 1.91 -6.81
N LEU A 125 -0.21 2.83 -6.74
CA LEU A 125 0.42 3.24 -5.48
C LEU A 125 -0.59 3.84 -4.50
N ALA A 126 -1.50 4.69 -4.97
CA ALA A 126 -2.56 5.26 -4.16
C ALA A 126 -3.49 4.18 -3.59
N ALA A 127 -3.87 3.19 -4.42
CA ALA A 127 -4.66 2.03 -3.96
C ALA A 127 -3.94 1.25 -2.85
N ILE A 128 -2.64 0.99 -3.02
CA ILE A 128 -1.80 0.27 -2.05
C ILE A 128 -1.63 1.09 -0.76
N TYR A 129 -1.36 2.38 -0.90
CA TYR A 129 -1.24 3.29 0.24
C TYR A 129 -2.52 3.30 1.07
N GLN A 130 -3.68 3.46 0.44
CA GLN A 130 -4.97 3.42 1.11
C GLN A 130 -5.26 2.05 1.73
N ALA A 131 -4.97 0.96 1.01
CA ALA A 131 -5.15 -0.40 1.51
C ALA A 131 -4.36 -0.62 2.81
N LYS A 132 -3.13 -0.08 2.88
CA LYS A 132 -2.26 -0.15 4.05
C LYS A 132 -2.59 0.86 5.14
N ALA A 133 -3.13 2.03 4.81
CA ALA A 133 -3.46 3.06 5.81
C ALA A 133 -4.54 2.58 6.80
N ASN A 134 -5.49 1.76 6.33
CA ASN A 134 -6.49 1.14 7.20
C ASN A 134 -5.89 0.09 8.16
N TRP A 135 -4.63 -0.33 7.98
CA TRP A 135 -3.91 -1.17 8.95
C TRP A 135 -3.63 -0.43 10.26
N ALA A 136 -3.42 0.89 10.19
CA ALA A 136 -3.17 1.73 11.37
C ALA A 136 -4.45 2.23 12.05
N SER A 137 -5.59 2.23 11.34
CA SER A 137 -6.89 2.71 11.84
C SER A 137 -7.89 1.58 12.13
N ALA A 138 -7.54 0.32 11.88
CA ALA A 138 -8.39 -0.80 12.28
C ALA A 138 -8.47 -0.81 13.82
N PRO A 139 -9.67 -0.75 14.43
CA PRO A 139 -9.80 -1.06 15.84
C PRO A 139 -9.22 -2.47 16.05
N PRO A 140 -8.54 -2.73 17.18
CA PRO A 140 -8.01 -4.06 17.46
C PRO A 140 -9.15 -5.05 17.25
N VAL A 141 -8.91 -6.04 16.38
CA VAL A 141 -9.82 -7.15 16.10
C VAL A 141 -10.43 -7.55 17.44
N ARG A 142 -11.73 -7.24 17.64
CA ARG A 142 -12.46 -7.75 18.81
C ARG A 142 -12.23 -9.25 18.77
N LYS A 143 -11.55 -9.78 19.78
CA LYS A 143 -11.35 -11.22 19.98
C LYS A 143 -12.69 -11.91 19.69
N LEU A 144 -12.80 -12.53 18.53
CA LEU A 144 -13.92 -13.38 18.20
C LEU A 144 -13.81 -14.58 19.14
N GLY A 145 -14.71 -14.61 20.13
CA GLY A 145 -15.04 -15.80 20.92
C GLY A 145 -13.90 -16.33 21.79
N SER A 146 -13.85 -15.90 23.04
CA SER A 146 -13.60 -16.84 24.13
C SER A 146 -14.63 -17.97 24.02
N SER A 147 -14.23 -19.10 23.42
CA SER A 147 -15.02 -20.33 23.40
C SER A 147 -15.25 -20.80 24.85
N PRO A 148 -16.50 -21.01 25.31
CA PRO A 148 -16.78 -21.49 26.66
C PRO A 148 -16.75 -23.03 26.77
N PHE A 149 -15.98 -23.72 25.94
CA PHE A 149 -15.79 -25.17 26.04
C PHE A 149 -14.36 -25.51 26.46
N ASN A 150 -14.11 -25.31 27.75
CA ASN A 150 -13.19 -26.12 28.53
C ASN A 150 -13.79 -26.21 29.94
N LYS A 151 -14.71 -27.16 30.13
CA LYS A 151 -14.88 -27.78 31.44
C LYS A 151 -14.17 -29.12 31.34
N ALA A 152 -13.15 -29.24 32.18
CA ALA A 152 -12.48 -30.49 32.50
C ALA A 152 -13.51 -31.48 33.04
N ASP A 153 -13.39 -32.72 32.59
CA ASP A 153 -13.57 -33.89 33.44
C ASP A 153 -12.16 -34.39 33.81
#